data_AF-A8XYT8-F1
#
_entry.id   AF-A8XYT8-F1
#
_cell.length_a   1.000
_cell.length_b   1.000
_cell.length_c   1.000
_cell.angle_alpha   90.00
_cell.angle_beta   90.00
_cell.angle_gamma   90.00
#
_symmetry.space_group_name_H-M   'P 1'
#
loop_
_entity.id
_entity.type
_entity.pdbx_description
1 polymer ?
#
loop_
_entity_poly.entity_id
_entity_poly.type
_entity_poly.pdbx_seq_one_letter_code
_entity_poly.pdbx_strand_id
1 'polypeptide(L)'
;MSNNEKDEIVRQEMLEELNSHKRKFDNIAEKLQSIEESISKIPKIDDDEKKLIEDSNVLNNRNNKKLESGKRFVLKHVFKNVVNLGNDVSYSAGGVEHFNINWYMAIERNESFLEFYFYFKTIAPVGDDWSIDTKVEFRMMGNNNNNVIKTARNCFKTEEEYGMGEIKSIEDIRSVIPENVDDYDHQTTFELLGKFNFFINLLNRLLKLLQIFSVF
;
A
#
# COMPACT_ATOMS: atom_id res chain seq x y z
N MET A 1 17.74 13.23 55.85
CA MET A 1 16.68 14.13 55.40
C MET A 1 15.51 14.07 56.35
N SER A 2 15.16 15.22 56.95
CA SER A 2 13.96 15.34 57.78
C SER A 2 12.70 15.28 56.91
N ASN A 3 11.53 14.95 57.48
CA ASN A 3 10.27 14.96 56.72
C ASN A 3 9.98 16.33 56.08
N ASN A 4 10.38 17.42 56.73
CA ASN A 4 10.21 18.79 56.22
C ASN A 4 11.01 19.06 54.93
N GLU A 5 12.14 18.37 54.76
CA GLU A 5 13.05 18.56 53.62
C GLU A 5 12.55 17.80 52.39
N LYS A 6 11.84 16.68 52.59
CA LYS A 6 11.14 15.96 51.52
C LYS A 6 9.92 16.71 51.01
N ASP A 7 9.16 17.31 51.93
CA ASP A 7 7.96 18.09 51.57
C ASP A 7 8.31 19.34 50.74
N GLU A 8 9.46 19.96 50.98
CA GLU A 8 9.94 21.11 50.20
C GLU A 8 10.36 20.71 48.78
N ILE A 9 11.02 19.57 48.60
CA ILE A 9 11.41 19.06 47.28
C ILE A 9 10.18 18.75 46.43
N VAL A 10 9.17 18.10 47.00
CA VAL A 10 7.92 17.79 46.28
C VAL A 10 7.18 19.07 45.86
N ARG A 11 7.20 20.12 46.69
CA ARG A 11 6.63 21.43 46.34
C ARG A 11 7.35 22.11 45.18
N GLN A 12 8.69 22.01 45.14
CA GLN A 12 9.51 22.56 44.05
C GLN A 12 9.20 21.84 42.73
N GLU A 13 9.16 20.51 42.74
CA GLU A 13 8.84 19.70 41.55
C GLU A 13 7.44 20.02 41.01
N MET A 14 6.44 20.11 41.89
CA MET A 14 5.08 20.52 41.50
C MET A 14 5.03 21.92 40.90
N LEU A 15 5.84 22.86 41.39
CA LEU A 15 5.88 24.23 40.89
C LEU A 15 6.53 24.30 39.50
N GLU A 16 7.59 23.54 39.27
CA GLU A 16 8.23 23.40 37.97
C GLU A 16 7.28 22.81 36.93
N GLU A 17 6.54 21.77 37.31
CA GLU A 17 5.56 21.13 36.43
C GLU A 17 4.38 22.07 36.12
N LEU A 18 3.91 22.85 37.11
CA LEU A 18 2.88 23.86 36.90
C LEU A 18 3.32 24.96 35.92
N ASN A 19 4.57 25.42 36.04
CA ASN A 19 5.14 26.42 35.13
C ASN A 19 5.32 25.87 33.72
N SER A 20 5.73 24.61 33.58
CA SER A 20 5.81 23.91 32.30
C SER A 20 4.45 23.85 31.59
N HIS A 21 3.39 23.49 32.34
CA HIS A 21 2.03 23.47 31.81
C HIS A 21 1.53 24.85 31.40
N LYS A 22 1.77 25.88 32.22
CA LYS A 22 1.42 27.27 31.89
C LYS A 22 2.02 27.70 30.54
N ARG A 23 3.32 27.42 30.32
CA ARG A 23 3.99 27.74 29.05
C ARG A 23 3.37 27.01 27.85
N LYS A 24 2.89 25.78 28.03
CA LYS A 24 2.18 25.03 26.98
C LYS A 24 0.82 25.67 26.65
N PHE A 25 0.08 26.13 27.67
CA PHE A 25 -1.19 26.84 27.47
C PHE A 25 -1.00 28.17 26.74
N ASP A 26 0.02 28.94 27.12
CA ASP A 26 0.35 30.21 26.44
C ASP A 26 0.66 29.97 24.95
N ASN A 27 1.41 28.92 24.62
CA ASN A 27 1.72 28.56 23.23
C ASN A 27 0.48 28.15 22.42
N ILE A 28 -0.48 27.46 23.05
CA ILE A 28 -1.75 27.09 22.41
C ILE A 28 -2.59 28.35 22.15
N ALA A 29 -2.63 29.29 23.10
CA ALA A 29 -3.37 30.54 22.95
C ALA A 29 -2.83 31.38 21.77
N GLU A 30 -1.51 31.50 21.64
CA GLU A 30 -0.88 32.20 20.51
C GLU A 30 -1.23 31.55 19.15
N LYS A 31 -1.24 30.21 19.09
CA LYS A 31 -1.62 29.49 17.87
C LYS A 31 -3.09 29.70 17.51
N LEU A 32 -3.99 29.70 18.50
CA LEU A 32 -5.41 29.97 18.26
C LEU A 32 -5.63 31.38 17.74
N GLN A 33 -4.97 32.38 18.31
CA GLN A 33 -5.04 33.75 17.82
C GLN A 33 -4.54 33.86 16.37
N SER A 34 -3.44 33.18 16.04
CA SER A 34 -2.91 33.12 14.67
C SER A 34 -3.89 32.51 13.66
N ILE A 35 -4.65 31.49 14.08
CA ILE A 35 -5.69 30.86 13.27
C ILE A 35 -6.88 31.81 13.09
N GLU A 36 -7.34 32.46 14.16
CA GLU A 36 -8.45 33.42 14.11
C GLU A 36 -8.16 34.59 13.16
N GLU A 37 -6.95 35.15 13.22
CA GLU A 37 -6.50 36.20 12.29
C GLU A 37 -6.46 35.71 10.84
N SER A 38 -6.15 34.43 10.63
CA SER A 38 -6.14 33.83 9.29
C SER A 38 -7.55 33.61 8.76
N ILE A 39 -8.50 33.21 9.62
CA ILE A 39 -9.91 33.04 9.27
C ILE A 39 -10.58 34.40 8.99
N SER A 40 -10.20 35.46 9.71
CA SER A 40 -10.72 36.81 9.48
C SER A 40 -10.34 37.39 8.11
N LYS A 41 -9.32 36.84 7.43
CA LYS A 41 -8.88 37.24 6.09
C LYS A 41 -9.66 36.53 4.97
N ILE A 42 -10.48 35.53 5.31
CA ILE A 42 -11.39 34.89 4.36
C ILE A 42 -12.48 35.92 4.01
N PRO A 43 -12.72 36.24 2.73
CA PRO A 43 -13.77 37.16 2.32
C PRO A 43 -15.12 36.73 2.88
N LYS A 44 -15.89 37.68 3.44
CA LYS A 44 -17.27 37.41 3.85
C LYS A 44 -18.11 37.27 2.59
N ILE A 45 -18.62 36.06 2.40
CA ILE A 45 -19.54 35.67 1.32
C ILE A 45 -20.80 36.53 1.42
N ASP A 46 -21.06 37.30 0.38
CA ASP A 46 -22.22 38.16 0.18
C ASP A 46 -23.50 37.28 0.06
N ASP A 47 -24.67 37.83 0.42
CA ASP A 47 -25.94 37.10 0.37
C ASP A 47 -26.32 36.58 -1.04
N ASP A 48 -25.75 37.16 -2.11
CA ASP A 48 -25.95 36.72 -3.49
C ASP A 48 -25.13 35.45 -3.84
N GLU A 49 -23.99 35.24 -3.19
CA GLU A 49 -23.15 34.04 -3.37
C GLU A 49 -23.72 32.85 -2.56
N LYS A 50 -24.55 33.12 -1.54
CA LYS A 50 -25.34 32.12 -0.79
C LYS A 50 -26.33 31.38 -1.68
N LYS A 51 -26.88 32.05 -2.69
CA LYS A 51 -27.82 31.47 -3.67
C LYS A 51 -27.11 30.52 -4.65
N LEU A 52 -25.89 30.87 -5.05
CA LEU A 52 -25.01 29.98 -5.83
C LEU A 52 -24.55 28.76 -5.03
N ILE A 53 -24.33 28.92 -3.72
CA ILE A 53 -24.04 27.80 -2.82
C ILE A 53 -25.25 26.87 -2.68
N GLU A 54 -26.48 27.39 -2.56
CA GLU A 54 -27.71 26.58 -2.54
C GLU A 54 -27.92 25.80 -3.85
N ASP A 55 -27.75 26.44 -5.01
CA ASP A 55 -27.85 25.77 -6.31
C ASP A 55 -26.72 24.75 -6.52
N SER A 56 -25.50 25.03 -6.03
CA SER A 56 -24.40 24.06 -6.02
C SER A 56 -24.63 22.90 -5.03
N ASN A 57 -25.33 23.12 -3.92
CA ASN A 57 -25.69 22.06 -2.97
C ASN A 57 -26.78 21.15 -3.55
N VAL A 58 -27.69 21.69 -4.38
CA VAL A 58 -28.64 20.89 -5.16
C VAL A 58 -27.92 20.05 -6.23
N LEU A 59 -26.87 20.58 -6.86
CA LEU A 59 -26.04 19.83 -7.81
C LEU A 59 -25.09 18.82 -7.12
N ASN A 60 -24.53 19.16 -5.96
CA ASN A 60 -23.67 18.30 -5.15
C ASN A 60 -24.45 17.18 -4.44
N ASN A 61 -25.76 17.34 -4.20
CA ASN A 61 -26.62 16.25 -3.74
C ASN A 61 -26.95 15.22 -4.83
N ARG A 62 -26.78 15.56 -6.12
CA ARG A 62 -26.80 14.54 -7.20
C ARG A 62 -25.47 13.82 -7.39
N ASN A 63 -24.38 14.42 -6.91
CA ASN A 63 -23.07 13.77 -6.79
C ASN A 63 -22.76 13.43 -5.34
N ASN A 64 -23.72 12.80 -4.66
CA ASN A 64 -23.54 12.13 -3.37
C ASN A 64 -22.55 10.95 -3.51
N LYS A 65 -21.30 11.23 -3.91
CA LYS A 65 -20.16 10.40 -3.55
C LYS A 65 -19.90 10.74 -2.09
N LYS A 66 -20.70 10.12 -1.22
CA LYS A 66 -20.48 9.94 0.22
C LYS A 66 -18.97 10.10 0.49
N LEU A 67 -18.57 11.16 1.20
CA LEU A 67 -17.20 11.25 1.69
C LEU A 67 -16.97 9.98 2.52
N GLU A 68 -16.28 8.99 1.95
CA GLU A 68 -15.94 7.77 2.64
C GLU A 68 -14.97 8.16 3.76
N SER A 69 -15.48 8.30 4.99
CA SER A 69 -14.72 8.57 6.22
C SER A 69 -13.82 7.39 6.64
N GLY A 70 -13.48 6.51 5.69
CA GLY A 70 -12.64 5.34 5.90
C GLY A 70 -11.15 5.70 5.97
N LYS A 71 -10.42 4.94 6.77
CA LYS A 71 -8.96 4.89 6.76
C LYS A 71 -8.49 4.43 5.38
N ARG A 72 -7.55 5.15 4.78
CA ARG A 72 -7.02 4.87 3.43
C ARG A 72 -5.51 4.97 3.44
N PHE A 73 -4.86 4.08 2.71
CA PHE A 73 -3.41 4.04 2.56
C PHE A 73 -3.06 3.36 1.22
N VAL A 74 -1.80 3.47 0.82
CA VAL A 74 -1.31 2.89 -0.44
C VAL A 74 -0.08 2.04 -0.13
N LEU A 75 -0.14 0.77 -0.52
CA LEU A 75 1.01 -0.13 -0.50
C LEU A 75 1.64 -0.16 -1.90
N LYS A 76 2.97 -0.08 -1.98
CA LYS A 76 3.73 -0.17 -3.24
C LYS A 76 4.85 -1.17 -3.10
N HIS A 77 4.99 -2.06 -4.07
CA HIS A 77 6.10 -2.99 -4.16
C HIS A 77 6.42 -3.34 -5.61
N VAL A 78 7.69 -3.63 -5.88
CA VAL A 78 8.17 -4.09 -7.18
C VAL A 78 8.65 -5.52 -7.03
N PHE A 79 7.86 -6.47 -7.50
CA PHE A 79 8.26 -7.88 -7.55
C PHE A 79 9.23 -8.09 -8.71
N LYS A 80 10.46 -8.51 -8.41
CA LYS A 80 11.48 -8.82 -9.41
C LYS A 80 11.43 -10.30 -9.78
N ASN A 81 11.87 -10.64 -10.99
CA ASN A 81 12.00 -12.03 -11.44
C ASN A 81 10.68 -12.84 -11.41
N VAL A 82 9.52 -12.19 -11.57
CA VAL A 82 8.18 -12.81 -11.53
C VAL A 82 8.07 -13.99 -12.50
N VAL A 83 8.65 -13.86 -13.69
CA VAL A 83 8.69 -14.93 -14.71
C VAL A 83 9.44 -16.20 -14.29
N ASN A 84 10.30 -16.13 -13.27
CA ASN A 84 11.06 -17.27 -12.74
C ASN A 84 10.52 -17.74 -11.38
N LEU A 85 9.38 -17.20 -10.92
CA LEU A 85 8.69 -17.78 -9.77
C LEU A 85 8.37 -19.24 -10.10
N GLY A 86 8.78 -20.14 -9.20
CA GLY A 86 8.35 -21.53 -9.24
C GLY A 86 6.83 -21.58 -9.08
N ASN A 87 6.20 -22.60 -9.65
CA ASN A 87 4.79 -22.84 -9.40
C ASN A 87 4.58 -23.11 -7.91
N ASP A 88 3.48 -22.60 -7.36
CA ASP A 88 3.06 -22.77 -5.97
C ASP A 88 4.05 -22.21 -4.92
N VAL A 89 4.90 -21.26 -5.35
CA VAL A 89 5.80 -20.52 -4.47
C VAL A 89 5.28 -19.10 -4.30
N SER A 90 4.82 -18.78 -3.09
CA SER A 90 4.42 -17.43 -2.73
C SER A 90 5.63 -16.55 -2.40
N TYR A 91 5.64 -15.35 -2.95
CA TYR A 91 6.65 -14.33 -2.68
C TYR A 91 6.00 -13.15 -1.98
N SER A 92 6.33 -12.96 -0.71
CA SER A 92 5.78 -11.87 0.09
C SER A 92 6.71 -10.65 0.12
N ALA A 93 6.12 -9.49 -0.12
CA ALA A 93 6.70 -8.21 0.24
C ALA A 93 6.53 -7.99 1.75
N GLY A 94 7.58 -7.49 2.40
CA GLY A 94 7.58 -7.24 3.85
C GLY A 94 6.44 -6.35 4.35
N GLY A 95 6.25 -6.36 5.67
CA GLY A 95 5.11 -5.68 6.33
C GLY A 95 5.29 -4.17 6.41
N VAL A 96 4.30 -3.43 5.90
CA VAL A 96 4.22 -1.96 6.04
C VAL A 96 3.18 -1.64 7.12
N GLU A 97 3.60 -0.90 8.15
CA GLU A 97 2.72 -0.52 9.24
C GLU A 97 1.75 0.59 8.82
N HIS A 98 0.46 0.31 8.97
CA HIS A 98 -0.60 1.31 8.89
C HIS A 98 -1.69 0.99 9.90
N PHE A 99 -2.04 1.99 10.72
CA PHE A 99 -3.10 1.90 11.71
C PHE A 99 -2.85 0.80 12.76
N ASN A 100 -1.60 0.66 13.22
CA ASN A 100 -1.18 -0.36 14.19
C ASN A 100 -1.33 -1.81 13.68
N ILE A 101 -1.28 -1.98 12.37
CA ILE A 101 -1.38 -3.26 11.66
C ILE A 101 -0.27 -3.31 10.63
N ASN A 102 0.46 -4.42 10.57
CA ASN A 102 1.45 -4.67 9.51
C ASN A 102 0.74 -5.30 8.32
N TRP A 103 0.73 -4.62 7.19
CA TRP A 103 0.12 -5.09 5.95
C TRP A 103 1.16 -5.67 5.02
N TYR A 104 0.84 -6.82 4.41
CA TYR A 104 1.71 -7.57 3.52
C TYR A 104 1.03 -7.74 2.16
N MET A 105 1.85 -7.81 1.12
CA MET A 105 1.41 -8.19 -0.22
C MET A 105 2.18 -9.43 -0.63
N ALA A 106 1.54 -10.36 -1.32
CA ALA A 106 2.20 -11.52 -1.87
C ALA A 106 1.71 -11.80 -3.29
N ILE A 107 2.58 -12.39 -4.08
CA ILE A 107 2.22 -12.96 -5.37
C ILE A 107 2.57 -14.45 -5.38
N GLU A 108 1.76 -15.22 -6.09
CA GLU A 108 1.97 -16.64 -6.27
C GLU A 108 1.73 -16.99 -7.73
N ARG A 109 2.65 -17.77 -8.30
CA ARG A 109 2.48 -18.24 -9.66
C ARG A 109 1.84 -19.62 -9.63
N ASN A 110 0.71 -19.75 -10.30
CA ASN A 110 0.13 -21.04 -10.66
C ASN A 110 0.42 -21.35 -12.13
N GLU A 111 0.08 -22.56 -12.58
CA GLU A 111 0.39 -23.01 -13.95
C GLU A 111 -0.15 -22.07 -15.04
N SER A 112 -1.31 -21.45 -14.81
CA SER A 112 -2.04 -20.69 -15.83
C SER A 112 -2.29 -19.22 -15.49
N PHE A 113 -1.90 -18.76 -14.30
CA PHE A 113 -2.19 -17.39 -13.82
C PHE A 113 -1.29 -16.99 -12.65
N LEU A 114 -1.27 -15.69 -12.35
CA LEU A 114 -0.53 -15.10 -11.24
C LEU A 114 -1.54 -14.58 -10.23
N GLU A 115 -1.55 -15.17 -9.04
CA GLU A 115 -2.40 -14.73 -7.96
C GLU A 115 -1.75 -13.60 -7.17
N PHE A 116 -2.58 -12.65 -6.75
CA PHE A 116 -2.20 -11.58 -5.85
C PHE A 116 -3.01 -11.71 -4.56
N TYR A 117 -2.28 -11.67 -3.45
CA TYR A 117 -2.84 -11.72 -2.11
C TYR A 117 -2.37 -10.54 -1.29
N PHE A 118 -3.21 -10.10 -0.36
CA PHE A 118 -2.78 -9.25 0.73
C PHE A 118 -3.31 -9.80 2.05
N TYR A 119 -2.53 -9.66 3.09
CA TYR A 119 -2.88 -10.09 4.43
C TYR A 119 -2.27 -9.12 5.43
N PHE A 120 -2.55 -9.32 6.71
CA PHE A 120 -1.95 -8.50 7.74
C PHE A 120 -1.56 -9.34 8.95
N LYS A 121 -0.75 -8.71 9.81
CA LYS A 121 -0.48 -9.17 11.17
C LYS A 121 -0.69 -8.01 12.12
N THR A 122 -1.36 -8.28 13.22
CA THR A 122 -1.58 -7.25 14.25
C THR A 122 -0.27 -7.00 14.99
N ILE A 123 -0.06 -5.75 15.43
CA ILE A 123 1.16 -5.38 16.17
C ILE A 123 1.00 -5.69 17.67
N ALA A 124 -0.24 -5.64 18.15
CA ALA A 124 -0.61 -5.98 19.51
C ALA A 124 -1.84 -6.90 19.47
N PRO A 125 -2.00 -7.79 20.48
CA PRO A 125 -3.18 -8.64 20.59
C PRO A 125 -4.46 -7.80 20.50
N VAL A 126 -5.31 -8.17 19.57
CA VAL A 126 -6.67 -7.64 19.46
C VAL A 126 -7.57 -8.62 20.21
N GLY A 127 -8.63 -8.13 20.88
CA GLY A 127 -9.59 -9.01 21.56
C GLY A 127 -10.27 -9.99 20.59
N ASP A 128 -11.15 -10.86 21.07
CA ASP A 128 -11.71 -11.93 20.22
C ASP A 128 -12.78 -11.44 19.23
N ASP A 129 -13.35 -10.26 19.45
CA ASP A 129 -14.43 -9.69 18.63
C ASP A 129 -13.96 -8.47 17.82
N TRP A 130 -13.42 -8.73 16.63
CA TRP A 130 -13.10 -7.67 15.67
C TRP A 130 -13.40 -8.08 14.23
N SER A 131 -13.50 -7.07 13.38
CA SER A 131 -13.45 -7.27 11.93
C SER A 131 -12.80 -6.07 11.25
N ILE A 132 -12.15 -6.33 10.11
CA ILE A 132 -11.58 -5.30 9.26
C ILE A 132 -12.23 -5.41 7.89
N ASP A 133 -13.13 -4.49 7.58
CA ASP A 133 -13.71 -4.36 6.25
C ASP A 133 -12.78 -3.51 5.37
N THR A 134 -12.39 -4.05 4.24
CA THR A 134 -11.47 -3.43 3.29
C THR A 134 -12.11 -3.36 1.91
N LYS A 135 -11.86 -2.24 1.24
CA LYS A 135 -12.04 -2.09 -0.20
C LYS A 135 -10.66 -1.83 -0.77
N VAL A 136 -10.18 -2.74 -1.59
CA VAL A 136 -8.83 -2.69 -2.14
C VAL A 136 -8.89 -2.50 -3.64
N GLU A 137 -8.10 -1.57 -4.14
CA GLU A 137 -7.85 -1.37 -5.56
C GLU A 137 -6.41 -1.79 -5.85
N PHE A 138 -6.27 -2.86 -6.63
CA PHE A 138 -4.99 -3.38 -7.07
C PHE A 138 -4.65 -2.75 -8.41
N ARG A 139 -3.40 -2.28 -8.54
CA ARG A 139 -2.86 -1.76 -9.80
C ARG A 139 -1.58 -2.49 -10.13
N MET A 140 -1.58 -3.22 -11.25
CA MET A 140 -0.37 -3.76 -11.87
C MET A 140 0.11 -2.75 -12.91
N MET A 141 1.38 -2.34 -12.80
CA MET A 141 1.99 -1.33 -13.67
C MET A 141 3.01 -2.01 -14.57
N GLY A 142 2.77 -1.98 -15.89
CA GLY A 142 3.75 -2.38 -16.90
C GLY A 142 4.65 -1.24 -17.36
N ASN A 143 5.69 -1.55 -18.14
CA ASN A 143 6.64 -0.56 -18.65
C ASN A 143 6.02 0.38 -19.72
N ASN A 144 4.96 -0.05 -20.41
CA ASN A 144 4.40 0.67 -21.57
C ASN A 144 3.14 1.52 -21.24
N ASN A 145 3.05 2.10 -20.04
CA ASN A 145 1.85 2.78 -19.52
C ASN A 145 0.58 1.92 -19.41
N ASN A 146 0.62 0.66 -19.83
CA ASN A 146 -0.46 -0.30 -19.61
C ASN A 146 -0.56 -0.62 -18.11
N ASN A 147 -1.77 -0.48 -17.58
CA ASN A 147 -2.07 -0.87 -16.22
C ASN A 147 -3.32 -1.72 -16.15
N VAL A 148 -3.27 -2.74 -15.30
CA VAL A 148 -4.45 -3.54 -14.95
C VAL A 148 -4.91 -3.08 -13.59
N ILE A 149 -6.16 -2.62 -13.51
CA ILE A 149 -6.80 -2.21 -12.27
C ILE A 149 -7.91 -3.20 -11.94
N LYS A 150 -7.85 -3.80 -10.74
CA LYS A 150 -8.91 -4.66 -10.20
C LYS A 150 -9.32 -4.13 -8.84
N THR A 151 -10.59 -4.27 -8.47
CA THR A 151 -11.09 -3.88 -7.15
C THR A 151 -11.71 -5.09 -6.47
N ALA A 152 -11.39 -5.27 -5.18
CA ALA A 152 -12.00 -6.30 -4.34
C ALA A 152 -12.50 -5.69 -3.04
N ARG A 153 -13.42 -6.39 -2.37
CA ARG A 153 -13.79 -6.13 -0.98
C ARG A 153 -13.53 -7.38 -0.17
N ASN A 154 -12.92 -7.21 1.00
CA ASN A 154 -12.64 -8.31 1.91
C ASN A 154 -12.99 -7.86 3.33
N CYS A 155 -13.67 -8.73 4.08
CA CYS A 155 -13.96 -8.51 5.50
C CYS A 155 -13.22 -9.58 6.29
N PHE A 156 -12.18 -9.16 7.00
CA PHE A 156 -11.35 -10.04 7.80
C PHE A 156 -11.92 -10.18 9.20
N LYS A 157 -12.04 -11.41 9.68
CA LYS A 157 -12.48 -11.73 11.05
C LYS A 157 -11.41 -12.47 11.85
N THR A 158 -10.39 -12.99 11.17
CA THR A 158 -9.23 -13.64 11.78
C THR A 158 -7.94 -13.20 11.07
N GLU A 159 -6.79 -13.43 11.70
CA GLU A 159 -5.48 -13.15 11.09
C GLU A 159 -5.05 -14.18 10.04
N GLU A 160 -5.72 -15.33 9.99
CA GLU A 160 -5.42 -16.43 9.05
C GLU A 160 -6.08 -16.22 7.68
N GLU A 161 -6.96 -15.22 7.57
CA GLU A 161 -7.67 -14.91 6.33
C GLU A 161 -6.78 -14.11 5.37
N TYR A 162 -6.83 -14.48 4.09
CA TYR A 162 -6.17 -13.78 3.00
C TYR A 162 -7.20 -13.00 2.20
N GLY A 163 -6.92 -11.72 1.97
CA GLY A 163 -7.68 -10.93 1.02
C GLY A 163 -7.18 -11.23 -0.38
N MET A 164 -8.07 -11.71 -1.24
CA MET A 164 -7.71 -12.07 -2.60
C MET A 164 -8.02 -10.93 -3.58
N GLY A 165 -7.03 -10.58 -4.41
CA GLY A 165 -7.23 -9.84 -5.64
C GLY A 165 -7.08 -10.81 -6.80
N GLU A 166 -8.19 -11.29 -7.37
CA GLU A 166 -8.12 -12.26 -8.47
C GLU A 166 -7.53 -11.62 -9.74
N ILE A 167 -6.31 -12.00 -10.11
CA ILE A 167 -5.74 -11.78 -11.46
C ILE A 167 -5.70 -13.14 -12.15
N LYS A 168 -6.81 -13.48 -12.79
CA LYS A 168 -7.07 -14.86 -13.24
C LYS A 168 -6.49 -15.21 -14.61
N SER A 169 -5.94 -14.25 -15.39
CA SER A 169 -5.57 -14.55 -16.78
C SER A 169 -4.12 -14.22 -17.14
N ILE A 170 -3.47 -15.14 -17.86
CA ILE A 170 -2.25 -14.88 -18.64
C ILE A 170 -2.41 -13.65 -19.53
N GLU A 171 -3.63 -13.34 -19.98
CA GLU A 171 -3.92 -12.16 -20.79
C GLU A 171 -3.72 -10.85 -20.02
N ASP A 172 -4.20 -10.77 -18.77
CA ASP A 172 -3.95 -9.62 -17.89
C ASP A 172 -2.44 -9.41 -17.67
N ILE A 173 -1.66 -10.50 -17.51
CA ILE A 173 -0.20 -10.45 -17.36
C ILE A 173 0.46 -10.01 -18.67
N ARG A 174 0.07 -10.59 -19.81
CA ARG A 174 0.59 -10.21 -21.13
C ARG A 174 0.33 -8.74 -21.44
N SER A 175 -0.82 -8.21 -21.03
CA SER A 175 -1.19 -6.81 -21.31
C SER A 175 -0.24 -5.78 -20.69
N VAL A 176 0.47 -6.13 -19.61
CA VAL A 176 1.45 -5.24 -18.95
C VAL A 176 2.89 -5.55 -19.31
N ILE A 177 3.12 -6.64 -20.04
CA ILE A 177 4.42 -7.03 -20.53
C ILE A 177 4.59 -6.45 -21.95
N PRO A 178 5.74 -5.81 -22.28
CA PRO A 178 5.95 -5.31 -23.62
C PRO A 178 5.95 -6.44 -24.67
N GLU A 179 5.24 -6.23 -25.79
CA GLU A 179 5.20 -7.18 -26.90
C GLU A 179 6.54 -7.25 -27.66
N ASN A 180 7.25 -6.12 -27.76
CA ASN A 180 8.55 -6.04 -28.40
C ASN A 180 9.69 -6.15 -27.38
N VAL A 181 10.73 -6.93 -27.70
CA VAL A 181 11.94 -7.06 -26.89
C VAL A 181 12.66 -5.72 -26.73
N ASP A 182 12.55 -4.82 -27.71
CA ASP A 182 13.19 -3.50 -27.68
C ASP A 182 12.58 -2.55 -26.63
N ASP A 183 11.35 -2.84 -26.18
CA ASP A 183 10.63 -2.05 -25.18
C ASP A 183 11.01 -2.45 -23.74
N TYR A 184 11.79 -3.52 -23.58
CA TYR A 184 12.36 -3.88 -22.28
C TYR A 184 13.59 -3.04 -21.97
N ASP A 185 13.84 -2.81 -20.69
CA ASP A 185 15.11 -2.21 -20.29
C ASP A 185 16.29 -3.11 -20.69
N HIS A 186 17.45 -2.47 -20.92
CA HIS A 186 18.64 -3.17 -21.39
C HIS A 186 19.08 -4.32 -20.46
N GLN A 187 18.85 -4.21 -19.15
CA GLN A 187 19.22 -5.28 -18.23
C GLN A 187 18.34 -6.51 -18.45
N THR A 188 17.02 -6.32 -18.53
CA THR A 188 16.07 -7.42 -18.76
C THR A 188 16.30 -8.09 -20.12
N THR A 189 16.60 -7.33 -21.18
CA THR A 189 16.93 -7.90 -22.50
C THR A 189 18.20 -8.75 -22.47
N PHE A 190 19.27 -8.31 -21.80
CA PHE A 190 20.50 -9.10 -21.65
C PHE A 190 20.27 -10.40 -20.86
N GLU A 191 19.48 -10.37 -19.79
CA GLU A 191 19.14 -11.57 -19.01
C GLU A 191 18.36 -12.59 -19.85
N LEU A 192 17.39 -12.13 -20.66
CA LEU A 192 16.63 -12.99 -21.57
C LEU A 192 17.51 -13.61 -22.65
N LEU A 193 18.40 -12.83 -23.27
CA LEU A 193 19.37 -13.31 -24.25
C LEU A 193 20.30 -14.38 -23.64
N GLY A 194 20.75 -14.18 -22.41
CA GLY A 194 21.55 -15.14 -21.68
C GLY A 194 20.83 -16.49 -21.50
N LYS A 195 19.55 -16.45 -21.11
CA LYS A 195 18.72 -17.66 -20.97
C LYS A 195 18.49 -18.37 -22.30
N PHE A 196 18.21 -17.62 -23.37
CA PHE A 196 17.99 -18.20 -24.70
C PHE A 196 19.25 -18.92 -25.20
N ASN A 197 20.43 -18.31 -25.01
CA ASN A 197 21.70 -18.92 -25.37
C ASN A 197 21.99 -20.18 -24.56
N PHE A 198 21.61 -20.23 -23.28
CA PHE A 198 21.72 -21.45 -22.47
C PHE A 198 20.89 -22.61 -23.05
N PHE A 199 19.63 -22.36 -23.45
CA PHE A 199 18.77 -23.38 -24.06
C PHE A 199 19.31 -23.89 -25.40
N ILE A 200 19.81 -22.99 -26.26
CA ILE A 200 20.45 -23.39 -27.53
C ILE A 200 21.65 -24.30 -27.26
N ASN A 201 22.49 -23.95 -26.28
CA ASN A 201 23.63 -24.78 -25.91
C ASN A 201 23.22 -26.14 -25.35
N LEU A 202 22.14 -26.21 -24.57
CA LEU A 202 21.59 -27.45 -24.05
C LEU A 202 21.03 -28.35 -25.18
N LEU A 203 20.24 -27.78 -26.09
CA LEU A 203 19.73 -28.47 -27.29
C LEU A 203 20.88 -29.03 -28.14
N ASN A 204 21.92 -28.23 -28.38
CA ASN A 204 23.09 -28.67 -29.14
C ASN A 204 23.83 -29.84 -28.47
N ARG A 205 23.89 -29.88 -27.13
CA ARG A 205 24.47 -31.01 -26.38
C ARG A 205 23.60 -32.26 -26.50
N LEU A 206 22.28 -32.13 -26.36
CA LEU A 206 21.34 -33.25 -26.50
C LEU A 206 21.37 -33.82 -27.92
N LEU A 207 21.44 -32.97 -28.94
CA LEU A 207 21.53 -33.39 -30.34
C LEU A 207 22.83 -34.19 -30.60
N LYS A 208 23.96 -33.73 -30.06
CA LYS A 208 25.23 -34.45 -30.12
C LYS A 208 25.16 -35.81 -29.43
N LEU A 209 24.50 -35.91 -28.27
CA LEU A 209 24.30 -37.17 -27.58
C LEU A 209 23.45 -38.14 -28.41
N LEU A 210 22.34 -37.68 -28.98
CA LEU A 210 21.48 -38.49 -29.85
C LEU A 210 22.22 -39.01 -31.10
N GLN A 211 23.08 -38.19 -31.71
CA GLN A 211 23.91 -38.60 -32.84
C GLN A 211 24.95 -39.67 -32.47
N ILE A 212 25.45 -39.68 -31.24
CA ILE A 212 26.36 -40.75 -30.75
C ILE A 212 25.61 -42.07 -30.62
N PHE A 213 24.35 -42.04 -30.17
CA PHE A 213 23.53 -43.25 -30.02
C PHE A 213 22.96 -43.80 -31.34
N SER A 214 22.88 -43.00 -32.41
CA SER A 214 22.44 -43.46 -33.74
C SER A 214 23.52 -44.17 -34.58
N VAL A 215 24.74 -44.32 -34.02
CA VAL A 215 25.90 -44.95 -34.69
C VAL A 215 26.21 -46.35 -34.11
N PHE A 216 25.41 -46.81 -33.14
CA PHE A 216 25.42 -48.19 -32.62
C PHE A 216 24.12 -48.91 -32.98
#